data_AF-A0A4R3I388-F1
#
_entry.id   AF-A0A4R3I388-F1
#
_cell.length_a   1.000
_cell.length_b   1.000
_cell.length_c   1.000
_cell.angle_alpha   90.00
_cell.angle_beta   90.00
_cell.angle_gamma   90.00
#
_symmetry.space_group_name_H-M   'P 1'
#
loop_
_entity.id
_entity.type
_entity.pdbx_description
1 polymer ?
#
loop_
_entity_poly.entity_id
_entity_poly.type
_entity_poly.pdbx_seq_one_letter_code
_entity_poly.pdbx_strand_id
1 'polypeptide(L)'
;MELAKGTIEKKFSQLISDVKACNKCARMCNSERVLGPASGSLTAKVVFIGEAPGRLGADESQIPFHGDKSGHNFESLLEQVGLNRYELFVTNAVLCNPKDAKGNNATPTPTEIKNCAEFLQRQIELIDPKIVVTLGGTALKACGLVEEHELDLRTHVRTAHPWLNRMLIPAYHPGQRAMIHRSFANQLSDYQFIAELTRRTAKKTTKRTTARTSRGTRELIDQITARRPTLSYFALHKLAFLIEARAIDELGERLTDSYIIRQKDGPYWVELHPKKLESLGINLSIYNRAGSLVIQRQPKYELFENVDDKPSGSRFTKNELGIIDHVLEKYGSLPDAELKRITYTTSVMRRVLRKEKALGLNLFNAPLLVPDVYGADEEN
;
A
#
# COMPACT_ATOMS: atom_id res chain seq x y z
N MET A 1 -19.38 -18.56 -0.62
CA MET A 1 -18.53 -17.35 -0.46
C MET A 1 -17.50 -17.23 -1.60
N GLU A 2 -16.92 -18.34 -2.08
CA GLU A 2 -15.96 -18.34 -3.21
C GLU A 2 -16.53 -17.96 -4.58
N LEU A 3 -17.72 -18.45 -4.97
CA LEU A 3 -18.35 -18.04 -6.24
C LEU A 3 -18.58 -16.52 -6.34
N ALA A 4 -18.89 -15.87 -5.21
CA ALA A 4 -19.04 -14.41 -5.14
C ALA A 4 -17.69 -13.69 -5.27
N LYS A 5 -16.61 -14.26 -4.71
CA LYS A 5 -15.22 -13.75 -4.86
C LYS A 5 -14.69 -13.92 -6.30
N GLY A 6 -14.95 -15.04 -6.98
CA GLY A 6 -14.59 -15.17 -8.40
C GLY A 6 -15.31 -14.13 -9.29
N THR A 7 -16.53 -13.77 -8.90
CA THR A 7 -17.34 -12.77 -9.62
C THR A 7 -16.85 -11.33 -9.41
N ILE A 8 -16.45 -10.95 -8.18
CA ILE A 8 -15.96 -9.59 -7.89
C ILE A 8 -14.63 -9.32 -8.60
N GLU A 9 -13.72 -10.29 -8.62
CA GLU A 9 -12.43 -10.16 -9.31
C GLU A 9 -12.61 -9.98 -10.82
N LYS A 10 -13.49 -10.78 -11.45
CA LYS A 10 -13.80 -10.66 -12.88
C LYS A 10 -14.40 -9.29 -13.22
N LYS A 11 -15.33 -8.80 -12.39
CA LYS A 11 -15.91 -7.45 -12.54
C LYS A 11 -14.84 -6.36 -12.37
N PHE A 12 -13.90 -6.53 -11.44
CA PHE A 12 -12.80 -5.59 -11.25
C PHE A 12 -11.84 -5.57 -12.45
N SER A 13 -11.48 -6.75 -12.97
CA SER A 13 -10.67 -6.86 -14.19
C SER A 13 -11.33 -6.18 -15.39
N GLN A 14 -12.65 -6.34 -15.56
CA GLN A 14 -13.39 -5.63 -16.60
C GLN A 14 -13.35 -4.11 -16.39
N LEU A 15 -13.57 -3.64 -15.16
CA LEU A 15 -13.49 -2.22 -14.82
C LEU A 15 -12.10 -1.63 -15.11
N ILE A 16 -11.03 -2.34 -14.81
CA ILE A 16 -9.66 -1.93 -15.17
C ILE A 16 -9.52 -1.80 -16.70
N SER A 17 -10.05 -2.77 -17.46
CA SER A 17 -10.01 -2.73 -18.92
C SER A 17 -10.74 -1.50 -19.48
N ASP A 18 -11.93 -1.20 -18.97
CA ASP A 18 -12.72 -0.05 -19.40
C ASP A 18 -12.01 1.27 -19.08
N VAL A 19 -11.40 1.37 -17.89
CA VAL A 19 -10.60 2.52 -17.48
C VAL A 19 -9.38 2.70 -18.39
N LYS A 20 -8.67 1.62 -18.72
CA LYS A 20 -7.51 1.66 -19.62
C LYS A 20 -7.88 2.10 -21.03
N ALA A 21 -9.07 1.74 -21.51
CA ALA A 21 -9.59 2.16 -22.82
C ALA A 21 -10.10 3.62 -22.84
N CYS A 22 -10.23 4.28 -21.69
CA CYS A 22 -10.78 5.62 -21.61
C CYS A 22 -9.88 6.69 -22.28
N ASN A 23 -10.50 7.53 -23.11
CA ASN A 23 -9.89 8.66 -23.81
C ASN A 23 -10.71 9.97 -23.69
N LYS A 24 -11.66 10.04 -22.74
CA LYS A 24 -12.60 11.17 -22.59
C LYS A 24 -11.92 12.54 -22.31
N CYS A 25 -10.66 12.56 -21.86
CA CYS A 25 -9.95 13.77 -21.43
C CYS A 25 -8.64 13.96 -22.19
N ALA A 26 -8.63 14.82 -23.22
CA ALA A 26 -7.51 15.00 -24.15
C ALA A 26 -6.15 15.29 -23.48
N ARG A 27 -6.10 16.19 -22.48
CA ARG A 27 -4.84 16.56 -21.81
C ARG A 27 -4.22 15.47 -20.94
N MET A 28 -4.95 14.37 -20.69
CA MET A 28 -4.52 13.26 -19.84
C MET A 28 -4.34 11.96 -20.63
N CYS A 29 -4.47 11.98 -21.96
CA CYS A 29 -4.36 10.77 -22.79
C CYS A 29 -2.98 10.10 -22.70
N ASN A 30 -1.93 10.85 -22.37
CA ASN A 30 -0.56 10.36 -22.20
C ASN A 30 -0.22 9.98 -20.75
N SER A 31 -1.18 10.08 -19.82
CA SER A 31 -0.98 9.70 -18.43
C SER A 31 -1.38 8.25 -18.18
N GLU A 32 -0.79 7.67 -17.14
CA GLU A 32 -1.19 6.35 -16.70
C GLU A 32 -2.61 6.37 -16.13
N ARG A 33 -3.31 5.27 -16.35
CA ARG A 33 -4.66 5.05 -15.81
C ARG A 33 -4.51 4.28 -14.50
N VAL A 34 -4.42 5.02 -13.40
CA VAL A 34 -4.11 4.49 -12.08
C VAL A 34 -5.34 3.85 -11.44
N LEU A 35 -5.68 2.67 -11.92
CA LEU A 35 -6.60 1.73 -11.27
C LEU A 35 -6.09 0.31 -11.51
N GLY A 36 -5.92 -0.45 -10.44
CA GLY A 36 -5.43 -1.81 -10.54
C GLY A 36 -5.40 -2.52 -9.19
N PRO A 37 -4.84 -3.74 -9.11
CA PRO A 37 -4.73 -4.47 -7.86
C PRO A 37 -3.95 -3.69 -6.77
N ALA A 38 -3.05 -2.79 -7.16
CA ALA A 38 -2.33 -1.88 -6.28
C ALA A 38 -3.22 -0.89 -5.50
N SER A 39 -4.49 -0.77 -5.89
CA SER A 39 -5.50 -0.01 -5.15
C SER A 39 -5.83 -0.66 -3.82
N GLY A 40 -5.63 -1.97 -3.64
CA GLY A 40 -5.82 -2.64 -2.35
C GLY A 40 -6.92 -3.72 -2.37
N SER A 41 -7.49 -4.01 -1.20
CA SER A 41 -8.44 -5.13 -1.03
C SER A 41 -9.78 -4.87 -1.71
N LEU A 42 -10.27 -5.85 -2.48
CA LEU A 42 -11.60 -5.78 -3.07
C LEU A 42 -12.75 -5.97 -2.06
N THR A 43 -12.42 -6.29 -0.81
CA THR A 43 -13.39 -6.46 0.29
C THR A 43 -13.18 -5.42 1.41
N ALA A 44 -12.41 -4.37 1.10
CA ALA A 44 -12.04 -3.32 2.03
C ALA A 44 -13.25 -2.68 2.71
N LYS A 45 -13.18 -2.51 4.03
CA LYS A 45 -14.23 -1.81 4.79
C LYS A 45 -14.11 -0.29 4.73
N VAL A 46 -12.95 0.20 4.30
CA VAL A 46 -12.63 1.61 4.19
C VAL A 46 -12.02 1.87 2.82
N VAL A 47 -12.59 2.83 2.10
CA VAL A 47 -12.04 3.36 0.84
C VAL A 47 -11.50 4.77 1.08
N PHE A 48 -10.28 5.04 0.63
CA PHE A 48 -9.71 6.39 0.55
C PHE A 48 -9.74 6.90 -0.88
N ILE A 49 -10.22 8.12 -1.10
CA ILE A 49 -10.35 8.75 -2.42
C ILE A 49 -9.54 10.04 -2.43
N GLY A 50 -8.49 10.10 -3.25
CA GLY A 50 -7.70 11.31 -3.53
C GLY A 50 -8.24 12.15 -4.67
N GLU A 51 -7.51 13.20 -5.01
CA GLU A 51 -7.85 14.09 -6.13
C GLU A 51 -7.52 13.45 -7.49
N ALA A 52 -6.24 13.19 -7.73
CA ALA A 52 -5.72 12.60 -8.95
C ALA A 52 -4.31 12.03 -8.71
N PRO A 53 -3.83 11.11 -9.56
CA PRO A 53 -2.43 10.68 -9.56
C PRO A 53 -1.47 11.87 -9.65
N GLY A 54 -0.37 11.83 -8.90
CA GLY A 54 0.74 12.79 -9.05
C GLY A 54 1.77 12.31 -10.08
N ARG A 55 2.32 13.24 -10.88
CA ARG A 55 3.31 12.96 -11.93
C ARG A 55 4.48 12.08 -11.47
N LEU A 56 5.18 12.49 -10.41
CA LEU A 56 6.33 11.76 -9.84
C LEU A 56 5.95 10.61 -8.90
N GLY A 57 4.65 10.33 -8.79
CA GLY A 57 4.10 9.38 -7.81
C GLY A 57 3.32 8.29 -8.52
N ALA A 58 2.00 8.39 -8.44
CA ALA A 58 1.10 7.39 -8.99
C ALA A 58 1.07 7.33 -10.54
N ASP A 59 1.37 8.43 -11.25
CA ASP A 59 1.46 8.43 -12.73
C ASP A 59 2.68 7.60 -13.21
N GLU A 60 3.75 7.52 -12.42
CA GLU A 60 4.94 6.71 -12.73
C GLU A 60 4.85 5.30 -12.13
N SER A 61 4.41 5.19 -10.87
CA SER A 61 4.39 3.90 -10.14
C SER A 61 3.13 3.06 -10.39
N GLN A 62 2.05 3.68 -10.87
CA GLN A 62 0.71 3.08 -10.97
C GLN A 62 0.14 2.61 -9.60
N ILE A 63 0.67 3.13 -8.49
CA ILE A 63 0.20 2.86 -7.13
C ILE A 63 -0.40 4.15 -6.55
N PRO A 64 -1.70 4.18 -6.20
CA PRO A 64 -2.34 5.37 -5.62
C PRO A 64 -1.66 5.82 -4.32
N PHE A 65 -1.43 7.13 -4.16
CA PHE A 65 -0.74 7.70 -2.99
C PHE A 65 0.60 7.01 -2.67
N HIS A 66 1.48 6.91 -3.67
CA HIS A 66 2.81 6.34 -3.52
C HIS A 66 3.86 7.12 -4.34
N GLY A 67 5.12 7.08 -3.93
CA GLY A 67 6.28 7.60 -4.66
C GLY A 67 6.53 9.12 -4.57
N ASP A 68 5.47 9.90 -4.39
CA ASP A 68 5.57 11.35 -4.17
C ASP A 68 5.43 11.76 -2.68
N LYS A 69 5.63 13.04 -2.39
CA LYS A 69 5.56 13.56 -1.01
C LYS A 69 4.17 13.38 -0.39
N SER A 70 3.09 13.45 -1.17
CA SER A 70 1.73 13.23 -0.65
C SER A 70 1.53 11.76 -0.30
N GLY A 71 2.07 10.85 -1.10
CA GLY A 71 2.10 9.41 -0.83
C GLY A 71 2.86 9.07 0.44
N HIS A 72 4.07 9.61 0.62
CA HIS A 72 4.84 9.39 1.85
C HIS A 72 4.10 9.88 3.10
N ASN A 73 3.47 11.06 3.03
CA ASN A 73 2.68 11.58 4.13
C ASN A 73 1.44 10.70 4.41
N PHE A 74 0.76 10.24 3.36
CA PHE A 74 -0.38 9.32 3.47
C PHE A 74 0.01 8.02 4.18
N GLU A 75 1.08 7.37 3.72
CA GLU A 75 1.60 6.14 4.30
C GLU A 75 2.03 6.34 5.76
N SER A 76 2.71 7.45 6.07
CA SER A 76 3.10 7.79 7.45
C SER A 76 1.90 8.01 8.37
N LEU A 77 0.84 8.65 7.87
CA LEU A 77 -0.40 8.83 8.64
C LEU A 77 -1.08 7.48 8.92
N LEU A 78 -1.15 6.59 7.93
CA LEU A 78 -1.70 5.24 8.10
C LEU A 78 -0.91 4.44 9.13
N GLU A 79 0.42 4.42 9.02
CA GLU A 79 1.31 3.70 9.92
C GLU A 79 1.12 4.16 11.38
N GLN A 80 1.11 5.47 11.62
CA GLN A 80 0.98 6.03 12.97
C GLN A 80 -0.36 5.72 13.64
N VAL A 81 -1.40 5.45 12.87
CA VAL A 81 -2.73 5.09 13.41
C VAL A 81 -3.01 3.59 13.37
N GLY A 82 -2.06 2.79 12.88
CA GLY A 82 -2.16 1.34 12.76
C GLY A 82 -3.20 0.88 11.74
N LEU A 83 -3.40 1.65 10.66
CA LEU A 83 -4.22 1.23 9.53
C LEU A 83 -3.34 0.55 8.49
N ASN A 84 -3.66 -0.69 8.18
CA ASN A 84 -2.93 -1.46 7.20
C ASN A 84 -3.43 -1.15 5.78
N ARG A 85 -2.57 -0.61 4.92
CA ARG A 85 -2.89 -0.30 3.51
C ARG A 85 -3.52 -1.47 2.76
N TYR A 86 -3.14 -2.71 3.04
CA TYR A 86 -3.67 -3.90 2.36
C TYR A 86 -5.14 -4.19 2.65
N GLU A 87 -5.64 -3.76 3.81
CA GLU A 87 -7.03 -3.95 4.22
C GLU A 87 -7.93 -2.81 3.72
N LEU A 88 -7.31 -1.78 3.15
CA LEU A 88 -7.95 -0.61 2.58
C LEU A 88 -8.06 -0.76 1.07
N PHE A 89 -8.89 0.09 0.48
CA PHE A 89 -8.87 0.35 -0.95
C PHE A 89 -8.62 1.85 -1.18
N VAL A 90 -7.64 2.20 -1.99
CA VAL A 90 -7.16 3.56 -2.23
C VAL A 90 -7.30 3.87 -3.71
N THR A 91 -7.96 4.97 -4.02
CA THR A 91 -8.22 5.43 -5.39
C THR A 91 -8.23 6.95 -5.47
N ASN A 92 -8.58 7.51 -6.62
CA ASN A 92 -8.70 8.94 -6.86
C ASN A 92 -10.02 9.28 -7.56
N ALA A 93 -10.47 10.53 -7.43
CA ALA A 93 -11.61 11.08 -8.15
C ALA A 93 -11.40 11.08 -9.67
N VAL A 94 -10.18 11.37 -10.13
CA VAL A 94 -9.75 11.21 -11.52
C VAL A 94 -8.59 10.23 -11.57
N LEU A 95 -8.65 9.25 -12.48
CA LEU A 95 -7.69 8.14 -12.54
C LEU A 95 -6.43 8.42 -13.39
N CYS A 96 -6.34 9.59 -14.01
CA CYS A 96 -5.18 10.03 -14.80
C CYS A 96 -4.58 11.32 -14.21
N ASN A 97 -3.29 11.58 -14.41
CA ASN A 97 -2.66 12.82 -13.94
C ASN A 97 -3.02 14.05 -14.81
N PRO A 98 -3.76 15.04 -14.29
CA PRO A 98 -3.98 16.31 -14.99
C PRO A 98 -2.70 17.14 -15.00
N LYS A 99 -2.14 17.36 -16.20
CA LYS A 99 -0.95 18.20 -16.41
C LYS A 99 -1.34 19.61 -16.87
N ASP A 100 -0.63 20.63 -16.38
CA ASP A 100 -0.68 21.98 -16.96
C ASP A 100 0.16 22.07 -18.25
N ALA A 101 0.15 23.22 -18.91
CA ALA A 101 0.92 23.42 -20.15
C ALA A 101 2.45 23.27 -19.99
N LYS A 102 2.94 23.30 -18.74
CA LYS A 102 4.35 23.11 -18.38
C LYS A 102 4.66 21.67 -17.92
N GLY A 103 3.67 20.78 -17.92
CA GLY A 103 3.81 19.40 -17.46
C GLY A 103 3.77 19.22 -15.95
N ASN A 104 3.33 20.22 -15.18
CA ASN A 104 3.17 20.10 -13.72
C ASN A 104 1.78 19.56 -13.34
N ASN A 105 1.67 19.01 -12.13
CA ASN A 105 0.38 18.62 -11.57
C ASN A 105 -0.57 19.83 -11.49
N ALA A 106 -1.73 19.70 -12.10
CA ALA A 106 -2.84 20.65 -12.04
C ALA A 106 -4.01 20.07 -11.27
N THR A 107 -5.00 20.91 -10.92
CA THR A 107 -6.28 20.40 -10.41
C THR A 107 -7.15 19.95 -11.59
N PRO A 108 -7.88 18.82 -11.49
CA PRO A 108 -8.81 18.41 -12.52
C PRO A 108 -9.99 19.39 -12.60
N THR A 109 -10.45 19.63 -13.81
CA THR A 109 -11.60 20.48 -14.09
C THR A 109 -12.91 19.76 -13.72
N PRO A 110 -14.02 20.48 -13.51
CA PRO A 110 -15.32 19.86 -13.26
C PRO A 110 -15.73 18.82 -14.32
N THR A 111 -15.44 19.11 -15.59
CA THR A 111 -15.69 18.19 -16.72
C THR A 111 -14.88 16.90 -16.60
N GLU A 112 -13.61 17.00 -16.20
CA GLU A 112 -12.74 15.82 -16.03
C GLU A 112 -13.18 14.94 -14.85
N ILE A 113 -13.62 15.58 -13.76
CA ILE A 113 -14.21 14.87 -12.62
C ILE A 113 -15.50 14.16 -13.07
N LYS A 114 -16.39 14.86 -13.79
CA LYS A 114 -17.62 14.28 -14.34
C LYS A 114 -17.36 13.10 -15.28
N ASN A 115 -16.35 13.21 -16.13
CA ASN A 115 -15.95 12.13 -17.05
C ASN A 115 -15.50 10.85 -16.32
N CYS A 116 -14.94 10.98 -15.12
CA CYS A 116 -14.42 9.88 -14.31
C CYS A 116 -15.39 9.40 -13.22
N ALA A 117 -16.46 10.14 -12.94
CA ALA A 117 -17.43 9.85 -11.88
C ALA A 117 -18.07 8.46 -12.02
N GLU A 118 -18.38 8.04 -13.25
CA GLU A 118 -18.91 6.70 -13.55
C GLU A 118 -17.95 5.59 -13.06
N PHE A 119 -16.64 5.76 -13.26
CA PHE A 119 -15.65 4.78 -12.78
C PHE A 119 -15.54 4.80 -11.26
N LEU A 120 -15.68 5.97 -10.63
CA LEU A 120 -15.69 6.08 -9.18
C LEU A 120 -16.91 5.37 -8.58
N GLN A 121 -18.09 5.60 -9.14
CA GLN A 121 -19.32 4.91 -8.77
C GLN A 121 -19.16 3.39 -8.86
N ARG A 122 -18.70 2.89 -10.01
CA ARG A 122 -18.49 1.45 -10.23
C ARG A 122 -17.49 0.84 -9.24
N GLN A 123 -16.42 1.57 -8.88
CA GLN A 123 -15.51 1.12 -7.81
C GLN A 123 -16.24 1.01 -6.48
N ILE A 124 -16.98 2.03 -6.07
CA ILE A 124 -17.65 2.07 -4.78
C ILE A 124 -18.73 0.99 -4.66
N GLU A 125 -19.52 0.78 -5.73
CA GLU A 125 -20.51 -0.30 -5.81
C GLU A 125 -19.88 -1.69 -5.76
N LEU A 126 -18.73 -1.86 -6.41
CA LEU A 126 -18.03 -3.13 -6.46
C LEU A 126 -17.41 -3.49 -5.10
N ILE A 127 -16.74 -2.53 -4.45
CA ILE A 127 -16.06 -2.74 -3.16
C ILE A 127 -17.06 -2.82 -1.99
N ASP A 128 -18.17 -2.09 -2.09
CA ASP A 128 -19.18 -1.96 -1.03
C ASP A 128 -18.59 -1.64 0.36
N PRO A 129 -17.85 -0.52 0.48
CA PRO A 129 -17.19 -0.16 1.74
C PRO A 129 -18.20 0.38 2.76
N LYS A 130 -17.93 0.14 4.05
CA LYS A 130 -18.71 0.75 5.14
C LYS A 130 -18.35 2.21 5.38
N ILE A 131 -17.11 2.59 5.05
CA ILE A 131 -16.56 3.93 5.25
C ILE A 131 -15.87 4.39 3.96
N VAL A 132 -16.16 5.61 3.53
CA VAL A 132 -15.48 6.30 2.45
C VAL A 132 -14.83 7.56 3.03
N VAL A 133 -13.54 7.72 2.80
CA VAL A 133 -12.76 8.88 3.24
C VAL A 133 -12.31 9.66 2.02
N THR A 134 -12.74 10.91 1.91
CA THR A 134 -12.32 11.80 0.81
C THR A 134 -11.15 12.66 1.27
N LEU A 135 -10.07 12.68 0.49
CA LEU A 135 -8.85 13.43 0.77
C LEU A 135 -8.84 14.71 -0.08
N GLY A 136 -9.32 15.80 0.51
CA GLY A 136 -9.44 17.10 -0.14
C GLY A 136 -10.81 17.37 -0.76
N GLY A 137 -11.05 18.63 -1.13
CA GLY A 137 -12.35 19.08 -1.63
C GLY A 137 -12.71 18.51 -2.99
N THR A 138 -11.72 18.21 -3.83
CA THR A 138 -11.94 17.62 -5.16
C THR A 138 -12.52 16.20 -5.06
N ALA A 139 -11.98 15.37 -4.16
CA ALA A 139 -12.50 14.04 -3.89
C ALA A 139 -13.91 14.09 -3.31
N LEU A 140 -14.18 15.06 -2.42
CA LEU A 140 -15.51 15.28 -1.86
C LEU A 140 -16.52 15.66 -2.95
N LYS A 141 -16.19 16.61 -3.82
CA LYS A 141 -17.05 16.99 -4.96
C LYS A 141 -17.32 15.81 -5.90
N ALA A 142 -16.33 14.95 -6.14
CA ALA A 142 -16.51 13.76 -6.97
C ALA A 142 -17.50 12.77 -6.35
N CYS A 143 -17.50 12.60 -5.03
CA CYS A 143 -18.50 11.79 -4.34
C CYS A 143 -19.90 12.40 -4.49
N GLY A 144 -20.03 13.72 -4.48
CA GLY A 144 -21.29 14.43 -4.77
C GLY A 144 -21.86 14.17 -6.18
N LEU A 145 -21.04 13.70 -7.14
CA LEU A 145 -21.52 13.27 -8.46
C LEU A 145 -21.98 11.80 -8.49
N VAL A 146 -21.60 11.00 -7.49
CA VAL A 146 -22.05 9.61 -7.33
C VAL A 146 -23.35 9.57 -6.53
N GLU A 147 -23.41 10.32 -5.44
CA GLU A 147 -24.62 10.54 -4.63
C GLU A 147 -24.53 11.95 -4.02
N GLU A 148 -25.57 12.75 -4.22
CA GLU A 148 -25.60 14.15 -3.82
C GLU A 148 -25.42 14.33 -2.30
N HIS A 149 -24.68 15.37 -1.91
CA HIS A 149 -24.50 15.74 -0.51
C HIS A 149 -24.16 17.23 -0.37
N GLU A 150 -24.47 17.84 0.75
CA GLU A 150 -24.19 19.26 1.03
C GLU A 150 -22.88 19.50 1.81
N LEU A 151 -22.03 18.47 1.91
CA LEU A 151 -20.80 18.53 2.69
C LEU A 151 -19.74 19.45 2.07
N ASP A 152 -19.15 20.30 2.91
CA ASP A 152 -17.94 21.06 2.65
C ASP A 152 -16.76 20.56 3.51
N LEU A 153 -15.55 20.57 2.93
CA LEU A 153 -14.35 20.04 3.58
C LEU A 153 -14.02 20.77 4.89
N ARG A 154 -14.07 22.10 4.93
CA ARG A 154 -13.61 22.87 6.10
C ARG A 154 -14.51 22.63 7.30
N THR A 155 -15.81 22.59 7.06
CA THR A 155 -16.85 22.46 8.08
C THR A 155 -17.05 21.02 8.55
N HIS A 156 -16.90 20.04 7.65
CA HIS A 156 -17.22 18.63 7.93
C HIS A 156 -15.98 17.73 8.09
N VAL A 157 -14.78 18.29 8.11
CA VAL A 157 -13.56 17.52 8.38
C VAL A 157 -13.66 16.75 9.70
N ARG A 158 -13.21 15.49 9.73
CA ARG A 158 -13.22 14.63 10.93
C ARG A 158 -14.64 14.41 11.50
N THR A 159 -15.65 14.37 10.64
CA THR A 159 -17.02 13.99 11.01
C THR A 159 -17.54 12.95 10.03
N ALA A 160 -18.44 12.08 10.49
CA ALA A 160 -18.99 10.98 9.70
C ALA A 160 -20.44 11.27 9.32
N HIS A 161 -20.76 11.17 8.04
CA HIS A 161 -22.05 11.50 7.47
C HIS A 161 -22.66 10.31 6.74
N PRO A 162 -23.99 10.08 6.84
CA PRO A 162 -24.65 9.12 5.98
C PRO A 162 -24.51 9.51 4.51
N TRP A 163 -24.15 8.54 3.66
CA TRP A 163 -23.98 8.75 2.23
C TRP A 163 -24.10 7.41 1.53
N LEU A 164 -25.09 7.21 0.65
CA LEU A 164 -25.32 5.98 -0.12
C LEU A 164 -25.15 4.69 0.72
N ASN A 165 -25.91 4.60 1.84
CA ASN A 165 -25.89 3.50 2.82
C ASN A 165 -24.55 3.20 3.51
N ARG A 166 -23.59 4.13 3.44
CA ARG A 166 -22.29 4.06 4.11
C ARG A 166 -21.97 5.37 4.81
N MET A 167 -20.80 5.43 5.47
CA MET A 167 -20.32 6.67 6.10
C MET A 167 -19.34 7.39 5.17
N LEU A 168 -19.54 8.68 4.94
CA LEU A 168 -18.61 9.56 4.24
C LEU A 168 -17.89 10.47 5.25
N ILE A 169 -16.57 10.50 5.18
CA ILE A 169 -15.70 11.28 6.08
C ILE A 169 -14.79 12.20 5.26
N PRO A 170 -15.02 13.52 5.29
CA PRO A 170 -14.09 14.48 4.73
C PRO A 170 -12.79 14.57 5.54
N ALA A 171 -11.66 14.53 4.86
CA ALA A 171 -10.33 14.72 5.42
C ALA A 171 -9.47 15.60 4.49
N TYR A 172 -8.49 16.30 5.05
CA TYR A 172 -7.59 17.10 4.22
C TYR A 172 -6.63 16.20 3.45
N HIS A 173 -6.25 16.64 2.25
CA HIS A 173 -5.26 15.93 1.44
C HIS A 173 -3.88 15.95 2.13
N PRO A 174 -3.11 14.86 2.11
CA PRO A 174 -1.77 14.79 2.73
C PRO A 174 -0.67 15.54 1.93
N GLY A 175 -1.07 16.47 1.05
CA GLY A 175 -0.17 17.19 0.15
C GLY A 175 0.26 18.55 0.72
N GLN A 176 1.38 19.09 0.23
CA GLN A 176 1.99 20.31 0.77
C GLN A 176 1.04 21.52 0.84
N ARG A 177 0.20 21.71 -0.19
CA ARG A 177 -0.77 22.83 -0.23
C ARG A 177 -1.81 22.73 0.89
N ALA A 178 -2.28 21.53 1.19
CA ALA A 178 -3.26 21.30 2.23
C ALA A 178 -2.67 21.41 3.65
N MET A 179 -1.36 21.16 3.81
CA MET A 179 -0.65 21.31 5.09
C MET A 179 -0.65 22.75 5.63
N ILE A 180 -0.76 23.75 4.75
CA ILE A 180 -0.91 25.16 5.13
C ILE A 180 -2.21 25.38 5.91
N HIS A 181 -3.28 24.68 5.53
CA HIS A 181 -4.60 24.82 6.14
C HIS A 181 -4.85 23.83 7.28
N ARG A 182 -4.21 22.66 7.25
CA ARG A 182 -4.31 21.65 8.29
C ARG A 182 -2.97 20.93 8.44
N SER A 183 -2.28 21.26 9.53
CA SER A 183 -0.95 20.71 9.85
C SER A 183 -0.94 19.19 9.89
N PHE A 184 0.24 18.58 9.74
CA PHE A 184 0.40 17.12 9.83
C PHE A 184 -0.16 16.56 11.15
N ALA A 185 0.08 17.24 12.29
CA ALA A 185 -0.45 16.82 13.59
C ALA A 185 -2.00 16.81 13.64
N ASN A 186 -2.64 17.80 13.00
CA ASN A 186 -4.10 17.84 12.90
C ASN A 186 -4.63 16.77 11.93
N GLN A 187 -3.92 16.48 10.84
CA GLN A 187 -4.25 15.37 9.96
C GLN A 187 -4.08 14.02 10.66
N LEU A 188 -3.04 13.84 11.48
CA LEU A 188 -2.85 12.64 12.29
C LEU A 188 -4.04 12.41 13.22
N SER A 189 -4.54 13.47 13.86
CA SER A 189 -5.75 13.42 14.68
C SER A 189 -7.00 13.06 13.86
N ASP A 190 -7.08 13.46 12.58
CA ASP A 190 -8.16 13.01 11.67
C ASP A 190 -8.07 11.51 11.39
N TYR A 191 -6.87 11.01 11.14
CA TYR A 191 -6.62 9.60 10.88
C TYR A 191 -6.86 8.74 12.13
N GLN A 192 -6.59 9.26 13.32
CA GLN A 192 -6.94 8.59 14.58
C GLN A 192 -8.45 8.40 14.71
N PHE A 193 -9.24 9.42 14.35
CA PHE A 193 -10.70 9.32 14.31
C PHE A 193 -11.18 8.27 13.29
N ILE A 194 -10.61 8.27 12.09
CA ILE A 194 -10.92 7.28 11.04
C ILE A 194 -10.58 5.86 11.52
N ALA A 195 -9.39 5.66 12.11
CA ALA A 195 -8.96 4.37 12.63
C ALA A 195 -9.88 3.88 13.74
N GLU A 196 -10.31 4.77 14.64
CA GLU A 196 -11.24 4.43 15.72
C GLU A 196 -12.63 4.05 15.20
N LEU A 197 -13.17 4.79 14.23
CA LEU A 197 -14.43 4.43 13.57
C LEU A 197 -14.35 3.09 12.84
N THR A 198 -13.22 2.84 12.17
CA THR A 198 -12.94 1.57 11.50
C THR A 198 -12.96 0.42 12.51
N ARG A 199 -12.25 0.57 13.64
CA ARG A 199 -12.24 -0.43 14.73
C ARG A 199 -13.61 -0.65 15.35
N ARG A 200 -14.42 0.39 15.57
CA ARG A 200 -15.79 0.25 16.10
C ARG A 200 -16.70 -0.49 15.14
N THR A 201 -16.59 -0.17 13.87
CA THR A 201 -17.34 -0.82 12.79
C THR A 201 -16.93 -2.30 12.65
N ALA A 202 -15.66 -2.63 12.90
CA ALA A 202 -15.17 -4.00 12.97
C ALA A 202 -15.64 -4.73 14.24
N LYS A 203 -15.53 -4.12 15.43
CA LYS A 203 -15.90 -4.71 16.74
C LYS A 203 -17.37 -5.12 16.86
N LYS A 204 -18.30 -4.42 16.17
CA LYS A 204 -19.71 -4.88 16.09
C LYS A 204 -19.85 -6.24 15.40
N THR A 205 -18.86 -6.66 14.62
CA THR A 205 -18.82 -7.92 13.87
C THR A 205 -17.93 -8.98 14.52
N THR A 206 -16.99 -8.60 15.39
CA THR A 206 -15.96 -9.51 15.90
C THR A 206 -15.58 -9.19 17.34
N LYS A 207 -16.20 -9.91 18.28
CA LYS A 207 -15.71 -10.04 19.65
C LYS A 207 -14.54 -11.04 19.64
N ARG A 208 -13.32 -10.62 19.21
CA ARG A 208 -12.04 -11.27 19.58
C ARG A 208 -10.80 -10.56 18.99
N THR A 209 -9.77 -10.52 19.84
CA THR A 209 -8.32 -10.33 19.60
C THR A 209 -7.79 -8.96 19.16
N THR A 210 -7.43 -8.19 20.19
CA THR A 210 -6.23 -7.34 20.37
C THR A 210 -5.57 -6.70 19.15
N ALA A 211 -5.63 -5.37 19.14
CA ALA A 211 -4.90 -4.46 18.26
C ALA A 211 -3.38 -4.67 18.31
N ARG A 212 -2.73 -4.70 17.14
CA ARG A 212 -1.28 -4.74 16.95
C ARG A 212 -0.89 -3.49 16.16
N THR A 213 -0.08 -2.62 16.77
CA THR A 213 0.67 -1.54 16.11
C THR A 213 1.64 -2.14 15.07
N SER A 214 2.09 -1.34 14.09
CA SER A 214 2.86 -1.77 12.91
C SER A 214 3.94 -2.81 13.24
N ARG A 215 3.63 -4.09 13.01
CA ARG A 215 4.44 -5.18 13.54
C ARG A 215 5.55 -5.48 12.56
N GLY A 216 6.79 -5.29 13.01
CA GLY A 216 7.91 -6.12 12.58
C GLY A 216 8.70 -5.67 11.35
N THR A 217 8.26 -4.73 10.51
CA THR A 217 9.02 -4.36 9.29
C THR A 217 10.45 -3.92 9.62
N ARG A 218 10.60 -2.88 10.47
CA ARG A 218 11.92 -2.44 10.96
C ARG A 218 12.68 -3.60 11.60
N GLU A 219 12.04 -4.32 12.51
CA GLU A 219 12.66 -5.41 13.28
C GLU A 219 13.21 -6.50 12.35
N LEU A 220 12.44 -6.92 11.34
CA LEU A 220 12.82 -7.93 10.39
C LEU A 220 14.05 -7.50 9.60
N ILE A 221 14.04 -6.27 9.08
CA ILE A 221 15.17 -5.71 8.34
C ILE A 221 16.39 -5.55 9.24
N ASP A 222 16.18 -5.20 10.52
CA ASP A 222 17.23 -5.15 11.52
C ASP A 222 17.83 -6.55 11.76
N GLN A 223 17.01 -7.59 11.95
CA GLN A 223 17.48 -8.97 12.13
C GLN A 223 18.24 -9.50 10.91
N ILE A 224 17.77 -9.20 9.69
CA ILE A 224 18.45 -9.59 8.44
C ILE A 224 19.80 -8.88 8.33
N THR A 225 19.83 -7.56 8.49
CA THR A 225 21.05 -6.77 8.31
C THR A 225 22.04 -6.94 9.46
N ALA A 226 21.60 -7.36 10.65
CA ALA A 226 22.49 -7.73 11.75
C ALA A 226 23.29 -9.01 11.43
N ARG A 227 22.66 -10.00 10.79
CA ARG A 227 23.30 -11.27 10.40
C ARG A 227 24.04 -11.18 9.07
N ARG A 228 23.56 -10.29 8.19
CA ARG A 228 24.16 -9.99 6.88
C ARG A 228 24.43 -8.49 6.80
N PRO A 229 25.55 -8.02 7.37
CA PRO A 229 25.87 -6.60 7.41
C PRO A 229 26.07 -5.96 6.03
N THR A 230 26.35 -6.76 4.99
CA THR A 230 26.48 -6.29 3.62
C THR A 230 25.77 -7.24 2.68
N LEU A 231 24.84 -6.72 1.88
CA LEU A 231 24.08 -7.47 0.89
C LEU A 231 23.60 -6.54 -0.24
N SER A 232 23.26 -7.10 -1.39
CA SER A 232 22.64 -6.31 -2.46
C SER A 232 21.24 -5.84 -2.02
N TYR A 233 20.83 -4.67 -2.51
CA TYR A 233 19.46 -4.17 -2.35
C TYR A 233 18.44 -5.20 -2.84
N PHE A 234 18.77 -5.89 -3.94
CA PHE A 234 17.98 -6.97 -4.50
C PHE A 234 17.82 -8.14 -3.52
N ALA A 235 18.93 -8.62 -2.94
CA ALA A 235 18.95 -9.72 -1.99
C ALA A 235 18.10 -9.40 -0.75
N LEU A 236 18.15 -8.17 -0.22
CA LEU A 236 17.33 -7.77 0.93
C LEU A 236 15.83 -7.98 0.65
N HIS A 237 15.35 -7.57 -0.53
CA HIS A 237 13.94 -7.72 -0.90
C HIS A 237 13.53 -9.19 -1.04
N LYS A 238 14.43 -10.03 -1.58
CA LYS A 238 14.15 -11.46 -1.78
C LYS A 238 14.19 -12.24 -0.47
N LEU A 239 15.19 -11.99 0.38
CA LEU A 239 15.32 -12.65 1.67
C LEU A 239 14.15 -12.28 2.59
N ALA A 240 13.79 -10.99 2.68
CA ALA A 240 12.64 -10.57 3.46
C ALA A 240 11.34 -11.25 2.97
N PHE A 241 11.13 -11.31 1.65
CA PHE A 241 9.97 -12.01 1.09
C PHE A 241 9.97 -13.52 1.35
N LEU A 242 11.12 -14.19 1.26
CA LEU A 242 11.23 -15.63 1.53
C LEU A 242 10.92 -15.96 3.00
N ILE A 243 11.31 -15.07 3.93
CA ILE A 243 10.94 -15.17 5.34
C ILE A 243 9.42 -15.08 5.50
N GLU A 244 8.79 -14.08 4.89
CA GLU A 244 7.33 -13.93 4.95
C GLU A 244 6.58 -15.11 4.34
N ALA A 245 7.02 -15.57 3.17
CA ALA A 245 6.42 -16.73 2.50
C ALA A 245 6.50 -17.99 3.39
N ARG A 246 7.65 -18.21 4.04
CA ARG A 246 7.83 -19.34 4.96
C ARG A 246 7.03 -19.16 6.25
N ALA A 247 6.92 -17.95 6.79
CA ALA A 247 6.09 -17.67 7.96
C ALA A 247 4.61 -17.98 7.69
N ILE A 248 4.11 -17.64 6.51
CA ILE A 248 2.76 -18.04 6.10
C ILE A 248 2.64 -19.57 6.01
N ASP A 249 3.61 -20.24 5.38
CA ASP A 249 3.57 -21.69 5.21
C ASP A 249 3.65 -22.45 6.56
N GLU A 250 4.41 -21.94 7.55
CA GLU A 250 4.63 -22.61 8.85
C GLU A 250 3.69 -22.14 9.98
N LEU A 251 3.41 -20.84 10.05
CA LEU A 251 2.63 -20.22 11.13
C LEU A 251 1.20 -19.85 10.70
N GLY A 252 0.91 -19.84 9.39
CA GLY A 252 -0.37 -19.38 8.85
C GLY A 252 -0.57 -17.86 8.86
N GLU A 253 0.42 -17.09 9.35
CA GLU A 253 0.39 -15.63 9.40
C GLU A 253 1.71 -15.00 8.98
N ARG A 254 1.66 -13.72 8.59
CA ARG A 254 2.84 -12.92 8.23
C ARG A 254 3.58 -12.42 9.45
N LEU A 255 4.89 -12.22 9.32
CA LEU A 255 5.69 -11.60 10.38
C LEU A 255 5.52 -10.07 10.38
N THR A 256 5.30 -9.48 9.21
CA THR A 256 5.16 -8.05 9.03
C THR A 256 3.85 -7.60 8.38
N ASP A 257 3.59 -6.31 8.52
CA ASP A 257 2.54 -5.56 7.82
C ASP A 257 3.04 -4.87 6.54
N SER A 258 4.29 -5.09 6.13
CA SER A 258 4.95 -4.37 5.04
C SER A 258 4.25 -4.52 3.70
N TYR A 259 4.17 -3.43 2.93
CA TYR A 259 3.59 -3.38 1.59
C TYR A 259 4.54 -3.92 0.51
N ILE A 260 4.22 -5.11 -0.02
CA ILE A 260 5.04 -5.91 -0.91
C ILE A 260 4.26 -6.05 -2.20
N ILE A 261 4.87 -5.66 -3.30
CA ILE A 261 4.23 -5.66 -4.61
C ILE A 261 5.01 -6.52 -5.59
N ARG A 262 4.30 -7.04 -6.58
CA ARG A 262 4.87 -7.73 -7.73
C ARG A 262 5.53 -6.72 -8.67
N GLN A 263 6.84 -6.76 -8.82
CA GLN A 263 7.58 -6.01 -9.85
C GLN A 263 8.16 -6.96 -10.89
N LYS A 264 8.66 -6.45 -12.04
CA LYS A 264 9.27 -7.27 -13.10
C LYS A 264 10.28 -8.29 -12.57
N ASP A 265 11.16 -7.88 -11.66
CA ASP A 265 12.18 -8.73 -11.06
C ASP A 265 11.77 -9.44 -9.77
N GLY A 266 10.46 -9.54 -9.53
CA GLY A 266 9.85 -10.29 -8.44
C GLY A 266 9.28 -9.39 -7.34
N PRO A 267 9.15 -9.89 -6.10
CA PRO A 267 8.62 -9.13 -4.98
C PRO A 267 9.46 -7.90 -4.66
N TYR A 268 8.77 -6.79 -4.37
CA TYR A 268 9.36 -5.51 -4.01
C TYR A 268 8.71 -4.95 -2.75
N TRP A 269 9.48 -4.65 -1.71
CA TRP A 269 9.01 -4.07 -0.46
C TRP A 269 9.05 -2.55 -0.57
N VAL A 270 7.89 -1.93 -0.43
CA VAL A 270 7.71 -0.50 -0.66
C VAL A 270 8.40 0.35 0.42
N GLU A 271 8.49 -0.16 1.64
CA GLU A 271 9.20 0.46 2.76
C GLU A 271 10.72 0.46 2.55
N LEU A 272 11.24 -0.46 1.74
CA LEU A 272 12.66 -0.54 1.42
C LEU A 272 13.07 0.38 0.28
N HIS A 273 12.14 1.18 -0.27
CA HIS A 273 12.47 2.17 -1.29
C HIS A 273 13.62 3.08 -0.82
N PRO A 274 14.63 3.41 -1.65
CA PRO A 274 15.81 4.17 -1.22
C PRO A 274 15.51 5.47 -0.46
N LYS A 275 14.48 6.20 -0.88
CA LYS A 275 14.02 7.45 -0.23
C LYS A 275 13.36 7.25 1.15
N LYS A 276 13.02 6.00 1.53
CA LYS A 276 12.36 5.64 2.79
C LYS A 276 13.25 4.83 3.73
N LEU A 277 14.41 4.36 3.28
CA LEU A 277 15.28 3.53 4.12
C LEU A 277 15.74 4.27 5.40
N GLU A 278 15.97 5.58 5.32
CA GLU A 278 16.30 6.41 6.50
C GLU A 278 15.17 6.42 7.55
N SER A 279 13.90 6.34 7.14
CA SER A 279 12.77 6.38 8.08
C SER A 279 12.61 5.08 8.88
N LEU A 280 13.31 4.00 8.51
CA LEU A 280 13.33 2.77 9.33
C LEU A 280 14.11 2.94 10.63
N GLY A 281 14.97 3.96 10.74
CA GLY A 281 15.80 4.20 11.92
C GLY A 281 16.87 3.13 12.15
N ILE A 282 17.28 2.43 11.09
CA ILE A 282 18.42 1.50 11.07
C ILE A 282 19.56 2.22 10.35
N ASN A 283 20.77 2.18 10.92
CA ASN A 283 21.94 2.84 10.33
C ASN A 283 22.44 2.05 9.10
N LEU A 284 21.82 2.28 7.95
CA LEU A 284 22.11 1.63 6.68
C LEU A 284 22.67 2.65 5.70
N SER A 285 23.81 2.35 5.08
CA SER A 285 24.31 3.08 3.92
C SER A 285 23.95 2.33 2.63
N ILE A 286 23.67 3.09 1.57
CA ILE A 286 23.38 2.56 0.24
C ILE A 286 24.37 3.16 -0.73
N TYR A 287 25.02 2.32 -1.52
CA TYR A 287 25.92 2.79 -2.57
C TYR A 287 25.82 1.88 -3.79
N ASN A 288 26.21 2.42 -4.94
CA ASN A 288 26.28 1.66 -6.17
C ASN A 288 27.64 0.96 -6.25
N ARG A 289 27.64 -0.35 -6.49
CA ARG A 289 28.83 -1.15 -6.78
C ARG A 289 28.60 -1.92 -8.07
N ALA A 290 29.37 -1.58 -9.11
CA ALA A 290 29.31 -2.22 -10.42
C ALA A 290 27.88 -2.29 -11.03
N GLY A 291 27.10 -1.21 -10.90
CA GLY A 291 25.75 -1.12 -11.46
C GLY A 291 24.64 -1.71 -10.56
N SER A 292 25.00 -2.27 -9.40
CA SER A 292 24.04 -2.81 -8.44
C SER A 292 24.04 -2.00 -7.14
N LEU A 293 22.85 -1.74 -6.59
CA LEU A 293 22.72 -1.11 -5.28
C LEU A 293 23.10 -2.12 -4.18
N VAL A 294 24.01 -1.72 -3.29
CA VAL A 294 24.45 -2.47 -2.12
C VAL A 294 24.02 -1.74 -0.87
N ILE A 295 23.50 -2.50 0.10
CA ILE A 295 23.14 -2.01 1.43
C ILE A 295 24.21 -2.49 2.41
N GLN A 296 24.72 -1.58 3.22
CA GLN A 296 25.68 -1.89 4.27
C GLN A 296 25.22 -1.31 5.60
N ARG A 297 25.13 -2.17 6.62
CA ARG A 297 24.88 -1.77 8.00
C ARG A 297 26.13 -1.11 8.56
N GLN A 298 25.97 0.11 9.07
CA GLN A 298 27.05 0.88 9.68
C GLN A 298 27.08 0.64 11.20
N PRO A 299 28.27 0.65 11.83
CA PRO A 299 28.37 0.58 13.28
C PRO A 299 27.64 1.76 13.93
N LYS A 300 26.97 1.53 15.05
CA LYS A 300 26.43 2.62 15.89
C LYS A 300 27.54 2.99 16.88
N TYR A 301 28.22 4.11 16.66
CA TYR A 301 29.15 4.66 17.65
C TYR A 301 28.34 5.55 18.60
N GLU A 302 28.03 5.06 19.80
CA GLU A 302 27.47 5.89 20.86
C GLU A 302 28.63 6.52 21.63
N LEU A 303 28.72 7.85 21.62
CA LEU A 303 29.74 8.62 22.36
C LEU A 303 29.47 8.65 23.87
N PHE A 304 28.29 8.23 24.31
CA PHE A 304 27.89 8.12 25.71
C PHE A 304 27.07 6.84 25.87
N GLU A 305 27.45 5.97 26.82
CA GLU A 305 26.63 4.81 27.19
C GLU A 305 25.32 5.31 27.81
N ASN A 306 24.24 5.28 27.04
CA ASN A 306 22.92 5.52 27.59
C ASN A 306 22.51 4.29 28.41
N VAL A 307 22.50 4.43 29.74
CA VAL A 307 22.14 3.41 30.73
C VAL A 307 20.68 2.91 30.58
N ASP A 308 19.87 3.56 29.72
CA ASP A 308 18.47 3.20 29.46
C ASP A 308 18.23 2.32 28.23
N ASP A 309 19.24 2.05 27.39
CA ASP A 309 19.12 1.08 26.29
C ASP A 309 19.35 -0.35 26.82
N LYS A 310 18.40 -0.84 27.63
CA LYS A 310 18.25 -2.28 27.81
C LYS A 310 18.09 -2.89 26.41
N PRO A 311 18.79 -4.00 26.06
CA PRO A 311 18.56 -4.66 24.79
C PRO A 311 17.09 -5.03 24.74
N SER A 312 16.32 -4.31 23.93
CA SER A 312 14.92 -4.62 23.74
C SER A 312 14.92 -6.01 23.11
N GLY A 313 14.61 -7.03 23.92
CA GLY A 313 14.48 -8.39 23.43
C GLY A 313 13.62 -8.39 22.17
N SER A 314 14.03 -9.15 21.16
CA SER A 314 13.38 -9.08 19.86
C SER A 314 11.87 -9.25 20.01
N ARG A 315 11.10 -8.44 19.29
CA ARG A 315 9.63 -8.54 19.30
C ARG A 315 9.14 -9.87 18.70
N PHE A 316 10.02 -10.57 17.99
CA PHE A 316 9.78 -11.91 17.47
C PHE A 316 9.95 -12.96 18.55
N THR A 317 8.98 -13.87 18.62
CA THR A 317 9.04 -15.11 19.39
C THR A 317 10.21 -15.98 18.91
N LYS A 318 10.61 -16.97 19.74
CA LYS A 318 11.67 -17.91 19.37
C LYS A 318 11.38 -18.66 18.07
N ASN A 319 10.12 -18.97 17.80
CA ASN A 319 9.71 -19.64 16.57
C ASN A 319 9.87 -18.72 15.35
N GLU A 320 9.42 -17.47 15.44
CA GLU A 320 9.56 -16.48 14.37
C GLU A 320 11.05 -16.18 14.07
N LEU A 321 11.90 -16.09 15.10
CA LEU A 321 13.35 -15.97 14.93
C LEU A 321 13.96 -17.20 14.24
N GLY A 322 13.50 -18.41 14.59
CA GLY A 322 13.94 -19.65 13.94
C GLY A 322 13.65 -19.67 12.44
N ILE A 323 12.51 -19.11 12.00
CA ILE A 323 12.18 -18.97 10.58
C ILE A 323 13.14 -18.01 9.88
N ILE A 324 13.41 -16.85 10.51
CA ILE A 324 14.35 -15.85 9.99
C ILE A 324 15.74 -16.48 9.83
N ASP A 325 16.24 -17.14 10.87
CA ASP A 325 17.54 -17.79 10.89
C ASP A 325 17.64 -18.87 9.80
N HIS A 326 16.64 -19.75 9.69
CA HIS A 326 16.61 -20.80 8.69
C HIS A 326 16.71 -20.28 7.25
N VAL A 327 15.94 -19.24 6.91
CA VAL A 327 15.97 -18.65 5.56
C VAL A 327 17.31 -17.98 5.28
N LEU A 328 17.88 -17.29 6.27
CA LEU A 328 19.18 -16.62 6.12
C LEU A 328 20.34 -17.61 5.99
N GLU A 329 20.36 -18.68 6.79
CA GLU A 329 21.36 -19.76 6.68
C GLU A 329 21.28 -20.44 5.32
N LYS A 330 20.07 -20.77 4.86
CA LYS A 330 19.86 -21.53 3.63
C LYS A 330 20.09 -20.72 2.36
N TYR A 331 19.68 -19.45 2.33
CA TYR A 331 19.59 -18.69 1.09
C TYR A 331 20.46 -17.44 1.03
N GLY A 332 20.81 -16.80 2.14
CA GLY A 332 21.33 -15.44 2.04
C GLY A 332 22.81 -15.30 1.67
N SER A 333 23.51 -16.40 1.38
CA SER A 333 24.82 -16.37 0.72
C SER A 333 24.72 -16.61 -0.79
N LEU A 334 23.51 -16.85 -1.32
CA LEU A 334 23.30 -17.14 -2.73
C LEU A 334 23.37 -15.87 -3.60
N PRO A 335 23.83 -15.98 -4.86
CA PRO A 335 23.80 -14.87 -5.81
C PRO A 335 22.37 -14.40 -6.13
N ASP A 336 22.23 -13.14 -6.53
CA ASP A 336 20.93 -12.51 -6.85
C ASP A 336 20.11 -13.30 -7.89
N ALA A 337 20.76 -13.87 -8.91
CA ALA A 337 20.09 -14.68 -9.93
C ALA A 337 19.42 -15.93 -9.32
N GLU A 338 20.09 -16.55 -8.34
CA GLU A 338 19.58 -17.76 -7.68
C GLU A 338 18.49 -17.41 -6.65
N LEU A 339 18.67 -16.32 -5.89
CA LEU A 339 17.62 -15.77 -5.03
C LEU A 339 16.35 -15.45 -5.81
N LYS A 340 16.50 -14.87 -7.01
CA LYS A 340 15.38 -14.62 -7.93
C LYS A 340 14.68 -15.93 -8.27
N ARG A 341 15.42 -16.95 -8.73
CA ARG A 341 14.88 -18.27 -9.10
C ARG A 341 14.07 -18.88 -7.96
N ILE A 342 14.63 -18.92 -6.76
CA ILE A 342 13.98 -19.49 -5.55
C ILE A 342 12.74 -18.68 -5.15
N THR A 343 12.80 -17.36 -5.27
CA THR A 343 11.63 -16.52 -4.96
C THR A 343 10.43 -16.89 -5.84
N TYR A 344 10.65 -17.18 -7.13
CA TYR A 344 9.60 -17.58 -8.05
C TYR A 344 9.10 -19.02 -7.84
N THR A 345 9.79 -19.85 -7.07
CA THR A 345 9.31 -21.19 -6.70
C THR A 345 8.45 -21.20 -5.43
N THR A 346 8.29 -20.08 -4.72
CA THR A 346 7.36 -19.98 -3.59
C THR A 346 5.92 -20.26 -4.01
N SER A 347 5.10 -20.78 -3.08
CA SER A 347 3.66 -21.03 -3.27
C SER A 347 2.94 -19.76 -3.78
N VAL A 348 3.24 -18.63 -3.14
CA VAL A 348 2.72 -17.30 -3.44
C VAL A 348 3.03 -16.86 -4.87
N MET A 349 4.30 -16.91 -5.28
CA MET A 349 4.68 -16.47 -6.62
C MET A 349 4.15 -17.41 -7.70
N ARG A 350 4.10 -18.72 -7.44
CA ARG A 350 3.45 -19.67 -8.35
C ARG A 350 1.97 -19.33 -8.56
N ARG A 351 1.24 -18.94 -7.51
CA ARG A 351 -0.17 -18.52 -7.63
C ARG A 351 -0.31 -17.25 -8.47
N VAL A 352 0.54 -16.25 -8.24
CA VAL A 352 0.57 -14.99 -9.03
C VAL A 352 0.80 -15.29 -10.51
N LEU A 353 1.79 -16.12 -10.84
CA LEU A 353 2.12 -16.48 -12.23
C LEU A 353 0.98 -17.26 -12.91
N ARG A 354 0.32 -18.18 -12.20
CA ARG A 354 -0.88 -18.87 -12.71
C ARG A 354 -1.99 -17.88 -13.04
N LYS A 355 -2.23 -16.91 -12.16
CA LYS A 355 -3.25 -15.87 -12.35
C LYS A 355 -2.92 -14.91 -13.49
N GLU A 356 -1.66 -14.50 -13.63
CA GLU A 356 -1.17 -13.73 -14.79
C GLU A 356 -1.48 -14.45 -16.11
N LYS A 357 -1.20 -15.77 -16.16
CA LYS A 357 -1.50 -16.61 -17.33
C LYS A 357 -2.99 -16.74 -17.60
N ALA A 358 -3.81 -16.96 -16.57
CA ALA A 358 -5.25 -17.13 -16.71
C ALA A 358 -5.96 -15.85 -17.18
N LEU A 359 -5.51 -14.69 -16.70
CA LEU A 359 -6.08 -13.40 -17.06
C LEU A 359 -5.50 -12.79 -18.34
N GLY A 360 -4.39 -13.32 -18.87
CA GLY A 360 -3.68 -12.74 -20.01
C GLY A 360 -3.09 -11.36 -19.72
N LEU A 361 -2.83 -11.04 -18.45
CA LEU A 361 -2.37 -9.72 -17.99
C LEU A 361 -1.22 -9.89 -16.99
N ASN A 362 -0.26 -8.96 -17.00
CA ASN A 362 0.74 -8.90 -15.92
C ASN A 362 0.11 -8.31 -14.65
N LEU A 363 0.51 -8.81 -13.49
CA LEU A 363 0.06 -8.31 -12.19
C LEU A 363 1.13 -7.42 -11.56
N PHE A 364 1.83 -6.63 -12.39
CA PHE A 364 2.78 -5.66 -11.84
C PHE A 364 2.08 -4.66 -10.92
N ASN A 365 2.79 -4.26 -9.87
CA ASN A 365 2.31 -3.44 -8.75
C ASN A 365 1.20 -4.10 -7.90
N ALA A 366 0.75 -5.31 -8.22
CA ALA A 366 -0.24 -6.01 -7.40
C ALA A 366 0.36 -6.41 -6.05
N PRO A 367 -0.41 -6.26 -4.94
CA PRO A 367 0.06 -6.57 -3.60
C PRO A 367 0.20 -8.08 -3.41
N LEU A 368 1.41 -8.54 -3.09
CA LEU A 368 1.73 -9.93 -2.79
C LEU A 368 1.36 -10.28 -1.35
N LEU A 369 1.23 -11.58 -1.05
CA LEU A 369 0.99 -12.09 0.31
C LEU A 369 -0.31 -11.55 0.94
N VAL A 370 -1.32 -11.32 0.10
CA VAL A 370 -2.68 -11.00 0.52
C VAL A 370 -3.57 -12.19 0.14
N PRO A 371 -4.03 -13.00 1.13
CA PRO A 371 -4.82 -14.21 0.87
C PRO A 371 -6.05 -13.95 -0.02
N ASP A 372 -6.69 -12.79 0.15
CA ASP A 372 -7.90 -12.41 -0.57
C ASP A 372 -7.68 -11.86 -2.00
N VAL A 373 -6.45 -11.49 -2.38
CA VAL A 373 -6.16 -10.88 -3.69
C VAL A 373 -5.90 -11.95 -4.76
N TYR A 374 -5.57 -13.17 -4.35
CA TYR A 374 -5.14 -14.24 -5.27
C TYR A 374 -6.03 -15.48 -5.29
N GLY A 375 -7.13 -15.51 -4.53
CA GLY A 375 -8.04 -16.65 -4.45
C GLY A 375 -7.48 -17.80 -3.61
N ALA A 376 -8.39 -18.63 -3.07
CA ALA A 376 -8.06 -19.96 -2.58
C ALA A 376 -7.73 -20.86 -3.78
N ASP A 377 -6.92 -21.90 -3.54
CA ASP A 377 -6.59 -22.87 -4.58
C ASP A 377 -7.88 -23.59 -5.01
N GLU A 378 -8.27 -23.49 -6.28
CA GLU A 378 -9.00 -24.58 -6.91
C GLU A 378 -8.01 -25.74 -6.95
N GLU A 379 -8.06 -26.59 -5.92
CA GLU A 379 -7.42 -27.90 -5.92
C GLU A 379 -7.88 -28.62 -7.18
N ASN A 380 -6.91 -28.92 -8.06
CA ASN A 380 -7.08 -29.83 -9.18
C ASN A 380 -6.68 -31.24 -8.74
#